data_AF-A0A0F8WS14-F1
#
_entry.id   AF-A0A0F8WS14-F1
#
_cell.length_a   1.000
_cell.length_b   1.000
_cell.length_c   1.000
_cell.angle_alpha   90.00
_cell.angle_beta   90.00
_cell.angle_gamma   90.00
#
_symmetry.space_group_name_H-M   'P 1'
#
loop_
_entity.id
_entity.type
_entity.pdbx_description
1 polymer ?
#
loop_
_entity_poly.entity_id
_entity_poly.type
_entity_poly.pdbx_seq_one_letter_code
_entity_poly.pdbx_strand_id
1 'polypeptide(L)'
;MNTYIFSAALFCEECTSQIMQEITPPKGYDPNNESSWDSDEYPKGPFPDGGGEADYPQHCDSCQLFLENPLTSDGEDYVREAAKEKPQGQVLKEWTAYYNWL
;
A
#
# COMPACT_ATOMS: atom_id res chain seq x y z
N MET A 1 6.35 4.89 2.88
CA MET A 1 5.24 5.04 3.85
C MET A 1 5.00 3.76 4.66
N ASN A 2 4.33 3.81 5.83
CA ASN A 2 3.75 2.61 6.47
C ASN A 2 2.40 2.25 5.81
N THR A 3 2.09 0.96 5.74
CA THR A 3 0.87 0.43 5.13
C THR A 3 0.33 -0.74 5.93
N TYR A 4 -0.98 -1.00 5.81
CA TYR A 4 -1.64 -2.13 6.44
C TYR A 4 -2.35 -2.98 5.39
N ILE A 5 -2.43 -4.28 5.66
CA ILE A 5 -3.19 -5.24 4.86
C ILE A 5 -4.50 -5.52 5.57
N PHE A 6 -5.62 -5.37 4.86
CA PHE A 6 -6.93 -5.76 5.34
C PHE A 6 -7.79 -6.25 4.18
N SER A 7 -8.45 -7.41 4.33
CA SER A 7 -9.33 -7.98 3.28
C SER A 7 -8.71 -7.98 1.87
N ALA A 8 -7.47 -8.50 1.76
CA ALA A 8 -6.68 -8.55 0.53
C ALA A 8 -6.35 -7.19 -0.15
N ALA A 9 -6.50 -6.07 0.56
CA ALA A 9 -6.19 -4.73 0.07
C ALA A 9 -5.17 -4.01 0.97
N LEU A 10 -4.51 -2.99 0.40
CA LEU A 10 -3.53 -2.15 1.09
C LEU A 10 -4.15 -0.81 1.50
N PHE A 11 -3.89 -0.40 2.74
CA PHE A 11 -4.41 0.84 3.31
C PHE A 11 -3.31 1.69 3.94
N CYS A 12 -3.43 3.01 3.80
CA CYS A 12 -2.61 3.95 4.53
C CYS A 12 -2.98 3.96 6.03
N GLU A 13 -2.13 4.57 6.86
CA GLU A 13 -2.33 4.63 8.31
C GLU A 13 -3.66 5.32 8.70
N GLU A 14 -4.04 6.38 7.97
CA GLU A 14 -5.27 7.12 8.24
C GLU A 14 -6.52 6.29 7.97
N CYS A 15 -6.63 5.67 6.79
CA CYS A 15 -7.75 4.80 6.45
C CYS A 15 -7.82 3.58 7.36
N THR A 16 -6.67 2.99 7.71
CA THR A 16 -6.63 1.87 8.67
C THR A 16 -7.14 2.28 10.04
N SER A 17 -6.77 3.46 10.52
CA SER A 17 -7.23 3.97 11.81
C SER A 17 -8.76 4.15 11.84
N GLN A 18 -9.39 4.49 10.72
CA GLN A 18 -10.84 4.56 10.59
C GLN A 18 -11.46 3.15 10.61
N ILE A 19 -10.91 2.21 9.84
CA ILE A 19 -11.35 0.80 9.84
C ILE A 19 -11.27 0.19 11.25
N MET A 20 -10.16 0.42 11.96
CA MET A 20 -9.95 -0.09 13.31
C MET A 20 -10.91 0.51 14.36
N GLN A 21 -11.52 1.68 14.10
CA GLN A 21 -12.55 2.26 14.96
C GLN A 21 -13.92 1.60 14.75
N GLU A 22 -14.15 1.01 13.57
CA GLU A 22 -15.43 0.42 13.18
C GLU A 22 -15.49 -1.10 13.41
N ILE A 23 -14.34 -1.76 13.52
CA ILE A 23 -14.21 -3.21 13.64
C ILE A 23 -13.64 -3.60 15.00
N THR A 24 -14.21 -4.64 15.62
CA THR A 24 -13.68 -5.20 16.87
C THR A 24 -12.59 -6.24 16.56
N PRO A 25 -11.41 -6.19 17.21
CA PRO A 25 -10.39 -7.22 17.05
C PRO A 25 -10.93 -8.64 17.35
N PRO A 26 -10.51 -9.67 16.60
CA PRO A 26 -10.96 -11.04 16.83
C PRO A 26 -10.48 -11.56 18.18
N LYS A 27 -11.16 -12.60 18.69
CA LYS A 27 -10.79 -13.24 19.95
C LYS A 27 -9.40 -13.86 19.84
N GLY A 28 -8.48 -13.48 20.73
CA GLY A 28 -7.10 -13.97 20.70
C GLY A 28 -6.15 -13.08 19.89
N TYR A 29 -6.62 -11.91 19.43
CA TYR A 29 -5.77 -10.86 18.91
C TYR A 29 -4.64 -10.52 19.89
N ASP A 30 -3.39 -10.65 19.43
CA ASP A 30 -2.18 -10.25 20.12
C ASP A 30 -1.33 -9.44 19.14
N PRO A 31 -1.21 -8.11 19.31
CA PRO A 31 -0.48 -7.26 18.38
C PRO A 31 1.02 -7.61 18.24
N ASN A 32 1.58 -8.42 19.14
CA ASN A 32 2.97 -8.87 19.09
C ASN A 32 3.15 -10.23 18.40
N ASN A 33 2.04 -10.86 17.97
CA ASN A 33 2.04 -12.15 17.31
C ASN A 33 1.13 -12.15 16.08
N GLU A 34 1.70 -11.79 14.94
CA GLU A 34 0.98 -11.69 13.66
C GLU A 34 0.25 -12.97 13.24
N SER A 35 0.63 -14.14 13.76
CA SER A 35 -0.05 -15.40 13.49
C SER A 35 -1.32 -15.62 14.33
N SER A 36 -1.68 -14.68 15.21
CA SER A 36 -2.82 -14.82 16.12
C SER A 36 -4.16 -14.37 15.50
N TRP A 37 -4.13 -13.72 14.34
CA TRP A 37 -5.31 -13.33 13.57
C TRP A 37 -5.04 -13.30 12.06
N ASP A 38 -6.10 -13.23 11.25
CA ASP A 38 -6.02 -13.02 9.79
C ASP A 38 -6.29 -11.56 9.41
N SER A 39 -5.64 -11.08 8.35
CA SER A 39 -5.94 -9.77 7.75
C SER A 39 -7.35 -9.66 7.18
N ASP A 40 -8.07 -10.78 7.00
CA ASP A 40 -9.50 -10.75 6.66
C ASP A 40 -10.40 -10.37 7.85
N GLU A 41 -9.89 -10.49 9.08
CA GLU A 41 -10.66 -10.21 10.31
C GLU A 41 -10.33 -8.84 10.91
N TYR A 42 -9.06 -8.44 10.89
CA TYR A 42 -8.59 -7.17 11.44
C TYR A 42 -7.31 -6.72 10.73
N PRO A 43 -7.08 -5.42 10.51
CA PRO A 43 -5.93 -4.97 9.74
C PRO A 43 -4.59 -5.45 10.33
N LYS A 44 -3.66 -5.83 9.45
CA LYS A 44 -2.28 -6.23 9.78
C LYS A 44 -1.29 -5.15 9.41
N GLY A 45 -0.29 -4.95 10.25
CA GLY A 45 0.78 -3.98 10.07
C GLY A 45 1.14 -3.26 11.38
N PRO A 46 1.87 -2.14 11.29
CA PRO A 46 2.32 -1.49 10.05
C PRO A 46 3.40 -2.30 9.34
N PHE A 47 3.28 -2.42 8.02
CA PHE A 47 4.35 -2.86 7.13
C PHE A 47 5.06 -1.61 6.58
N PRO A 48 6.39 -1.54 6.66
CA PRO A 48 7.16 -0.41 6.13
C PRO A 48 7.15 -0.42 4.58
N ASP A 49 7.76 0.60 3.99
CA ASP A 49 8.05 0.68 2.56
C ASP A 49 6.85 0.38 1.66
N GLY A 50 5.68 0.93 2.00
CA GLY A 50 4.46 0.79 1.20
C GLY A 50 3.91 -0.64 1.13
N GLY A 51 4.33 -1.52 2.04
CA GLY A 51 4.00 -2.95 1.99
C GLY A 51 5.06 -3.81 1.30
N GLY A 52 6.21 -3.24 0.92
CA GLY A 52 7.31 -3.94 0.29
C GLY A 52 7.32 -3.86 -1.23
N GLU A 53 8.24 -4.60 -1.85
CA GLU A 53 8.46 -4.57 -3.30
C GLU A 53 7.28 -5.12 -4.09
N ALA A 54 6.89 -4.46 -5.19
CA ALA A 54 5.79 -4.91 -6.04
C ALA A 54 5.99 -4.57 -7.52
N ASP A 55 5.21 -5.21 -8.38
CA ASP A 55 5.25 -5.05 -9.85
C ASP A 55 4.51 -3.80 -10.35
N TYR A 56 4.07 -2.90 -9.45
CA TYR A 56 3.47 -1.61 -9.80
C TYR A 56 3.39 -0.68 -8.57
N PRO A 57 3.23 0.64 -8.78
CA PRO A 57 2.96 1.61 -7.71
C PRO A 57 1.66 1.30 -6.97
N GLN A 58 1.76 1.01 -5.67
CA GLN A 58 0.64 0.68 -4.79
C GLN A 58 -0.03 1.95 -4.26
N HIS A 59 -1.35 1.91 -4.13
CA HIS A 59 -2.14 3.01 -3.60
C HIS A 59 -3.08 2.48 -2.51
N CYS A 60 -3.44 3.34 -1.56
CA CYS A 60 -4.47 3.05 -0.58
C CYS A 60 -5.78 2.74 -1.31
N ASP A 61 -6.37 1.58 -1.04
CA ASP A 61 -7.59 1.14 -1.73
C ASP A 61 -8.76 2.10 -1.49
N SER A 62 -8.84 2.70 -0.31
CA SER A 62 -9.90 3.65 0.06
C SER A 62 -9.70 5.05 -0.53
N CYS A 63 -8.54 5.68 -0.29
CA CYS A 63 -8.33 7.10 -0.63
C CYS A 63 -7.43 7.34 -1.85
N GLN A 64 -6.91 6.28 -2.47
CA GLN A 64 -6.03 6.33 -3.65
C GLN A 64 -4.71 7.08 -3.40
N LEU A 65 -4.32 7.27 -2.13
CA LEU A 65 -3.02 7.82 -1.77
C LEU A 65 -1.90 6.87 -2.22
N PHE A 66 -0.88 7.39 -2.91
CA PHE A 66 0.29 6.61 -3.28
C PHE A 66 1.05 6.15 -2.03
N LEU A 67 1.35 4.84 -1.94
CA LEU A 67 1.94 4.21 -0.75
C LEU A 67 3.47 4.15 -0.76
N GLU A 68 4.10 4.66 -1.82
CA GLU A 68 5.57 4.80 -1.90
C GLU A 68 6.31 3.46 -1.75
N ASN A 69 5.78 2.40 -2.35
CA ASN A 69 6.44 1.09 -2.33
C ASN A 69 7.64 1.05 -3.30
N PRO A 70 8.70 0.27 -2.99
CA PRO A 70 9.72 -0.06 -3.97
C PRO A 70 9.12 -0.92 -5.08
N LEU A 71 9.75 -0.86 -6.25
CA LEU A 71 9.32 -1.60 -7.44
C LEU A 71 10.29 -2.74 -7.74
N THR A 72 9.74 -3.86 -8.20
CA THR A 72 10.50 -4.87 -8.93
C THR A 72 10.91 -4.33 -10.31
N SER A 73 11.77 -5.05 -11.02
CA SER A 73 12.08 -4.74 -12.44
C SER A 73 10.84 -4.65 -13.32
N ASP A 74 9.83 -5.49 -13.07
CA ASP A 74 8.59 -5.47 -13.84
C ASP A 74 7.75 -4.24 -13.50
N GLY A 75 7.78 -3.80 -12.24
CA GLY A 75 7.19 -2.52 -11.82
C GLY A 75 7.90 -1.31 -12.42
N GLU A 76 9.23 -1.36 -12.54
CA GLU A 76 9.99 -0.33 -13.23
C GLU A 76 9.53 -0.16 -14.68
N ASP A 77 9.42 -1.26 -15.40
CA ASP A 77 8.95 -1.29 -16.78
C ASP A 77 7.51 -0.80 -16.90
N TYR A 78 6.62 -1.20 -15.97
CA TYR A 78 5.24 -0.71 -15.91
C TYR A 78 5.18 0.82 -15.86
N VAL A 79 5.96 1.46 -14.98
CA VAL A 79 5.94 2.92 -14.84
C VAL A 79 6.52 3.60 -16.09
N ARG A 80 7.58 3.04 -16.68
CA ARG A 80 8.16 3.57 -17.93
C ARG A 80 7.17 3.51 -19.10
N GLU A 81 6.41 2.43 -19.23
CA GLU A 81 5.39 2.32 -20.27
C GLU A 81 4.21 3.28 -20.02
N ALA A 82 3.73 3.36 -18.77
CA ALA A 82 2.70 4.33 -18.39
C ALA A 82 3.14 5.78 -18.70
N ALA A 83 4.42 6.09 -18.52
CA ALA A 83 4.99 7.39 -18.84
C ALA A 83 4.95 7.74 -20.33
N LYS A 84 5.12 6.75 -21.21
CA LYS A 84 5.02 6.96 -22.66
C LYS A 84 3.58 7.23 -23.10
N GLU A 85 2.60 6.57 -22.48
CA GLU A 85 1.19 6.72 -22.85
C GLU A 85 0.58 8.04 -22.37
N LYS A 86 0.87 8.46 -21.13
CA LYS A 86 0.26 9.64 -20.50
C LYS A 86 1.28 10.48 -19.72
N PRO A 87 2.26 11.10 -20.40
CA PRO A 87 3.40 11.78 -19.76
C PRO A 87 3.03 12.98 -18.87
N GLN A 88 1.81 13.48 -18.95
CA GLN A 88 1.32 14.63 -18.16
C GLN A 88 0.29 14.25 -17.09
N GLY A 89 0.04 12.95 -16.90
CA GLY A 89 -0.87 12.47 -15.85
C GLY A 89 -0.40 12.91 -14.46
N GLN A 90 -1.31 13.42 -13.64
CA GLN A 90 -0.99 13.90 -12.29
C GLN A 90 -0.39 12.78 -11.42
N VAL A 91 -0.96 11.59 -11.51
CA VAL A 91 -0.48 10.37 -10.81
C VAL A 91 0.93 9.99 -11.26
N LEU A 92 1.21 10.09 -12.56
CA LEU A 92 2.55 9.81 -13.08
C LEU A 92 3.59 10.81 -12.54
N LYS A 93 3.23 12.10 -12.38
CA LYS A 93 4.13 13.09 -11.79
C LYS A 93 4.53 12.69 -10.37
N GLU A 94 3.59 12.21 -9.57
CA GLU A 94 3.85 11.70 -8.22
C GLU A 94 4.80 10.49 -8.26
N TRP A 95 4.54 9.51 -9.12
CA TRP A 95 5.43 8.35 -9.28
C TRP A 95 6.84 8.75 -9.72
N THR A 96 6.97 9.61 -10.74
CA THR A 96 8.29 10.06 -11.24
C THR A 96 9.06 10.88 -10.21
N ALA A 97 8.37 11.67 -9.39
CA ALA A 97 9.00 12.45 -8.33
C ALA A 97 9.52 11.55 -7.20
N TYR A 98 8.82 10.47 -6.88
CA TYR A 98 9.27 9.52 -5.86
C TYR A 98 10.42 8.65 -6.36
N TYR A 99 10.27 8.03 -7.53
CA TYR A 99 11.26 7.09 -8.03
C TYR A 99 12.55 7.77 -8.50
N ASN A 100 12.59 9.07 -8.83
CA ASN A 100 13.83 9.83 -9.13
C ASN A 100 14.70 9.33 -10.32
N TRP A 101 14.44 8.17 -10.93
CA TRP A 101 15.21 7.60 -12.04
C TRP A 101 14.40 7.40 -13.35
N LEU A 102 13.23 8.04 -13.43
CA LEU A 102 12.45 8.22 -14.67
C LEU A 102 12.85 9.52 -15.37
#